data_AF-A0A1G0EXN9-F1
#
_entry.id   AF-A0A1G0EXN9-F1
#
_cell.length_a   1.000
_cell.length_b   1.000
_cell.length_c   1.000
_cell.angle_alpha   90.00
_cell.angle_beta   90.00
_cell.angle_gamma   90.00
#
_symmetry.space_group_name_H-M   'P 1'
#
loop_
_entity.id
_entity.type
_entity.pdbx_description
1 polymer ?
#
loop_
_entity_poly.entity_id
_entity_poly.type
_entity_poly.pdbx_seq_one_letter_code
_entity_poly.pdbx_strand_id
1 'polypeptide(L)'
;MDMLMHEKHPPSPVARLASLLDSLFHSQPITPDVREWLIKSFLHYLHHGGEYPLDRFLCLAPIDAGTTSLSTRLGLLKRNLHLAAALRSIALDESVTGWGRCQRLAGEIKKFEGRLWKLYRQLPEPPNNWPEWQQDLFRAYQTGVRIPRTAHGLYAIVNQIDGVSFNAPGVKLLASLTRLQSK
;
A
#
# COMPACT_ATOMS: atom_id res chain seq x y z
N MET A 1 1.70 -40.27 -28.73
CA MET A 1 1.33 -38.93 -29.22
C MET A 1 1.39 -38.03 -28.00
N ASP A 2 2.62 -37.66 -27.64
CA ASP A 2 2.92 -37.01 -26.37
C ASP A 2 2.52 -35.54 -26.38
N MET A 3 1.81 -35.17 -25.32
CA MET A 3 1.42 -33.81 -24.97
C MET A 3 2.65 -32.95 -24.68
N LEU A 4 3.13 -32.23 -25.69
CA LEU A 4 3.90 -31.01 -25.48
C LEU A 4 2.93 -29.86 -25.27
N MET A 5 2.54 -29.59 -24.02
CA MET A 5 1.83 -28.36 -23.67
C MET A 5 2.37 -27.75 -22.37
N HIS A 6 2.78 -26.50 -22.52
CA HIS A 6 3.15 -25.50 -21.52
C HIS A 6 4.59 -25.50 -21.01
N GLU A 7 5.47 -24.91 -21.83
CA GLU A 7 6.51 -24.01 -21.31
C GLU A 7 5.84 -22.98 -20.39
N LYS A 8 5.81 -23.27 -19.08
CA LYS A 8 5.43 -22.32 -18.06
C LYS A 8 6.44 -21.17 -18.14
N HIS A 9 6.00 -20.04 -18.67
CA HIS A 9 6.76 -18.80 -18.54
C HIS A 9 7.15 -18.63 -17.07
N PRO A 10 8.40 -18.22 -16.77
CA PRO A 10 8.83 -18.04 -15.39
C PRO A 10 7.84 -17.10 -14.69
N PRO A 11 7.46 -17.38 -13.43
CA PRO A 11 6.48 -16.57 -12.73
C PRO A 11 6.96 -15.12 -12.72
N SER A 12 6.05 -14.21 -13.10
CA SER A 12 6.37 -12.78 -13.12
C SER A 12 6.89 -12.31 -11.76
N PRO A 13 7.70 -11.24 -11.70
CA PRO A 13 8.20 -10.71 -10.42
C PRO A 13 7.09 -10.44 -9.40
N VAL A 14 5.91 -10.00 -9.86
CA VAL A 14 4.72 -9.80 -9.02
C VAL A 14 4.17 -11.13 -8.50
N ALA A 15 4.15 -12.19 -9.31
CA ALA A 15 3.72 -13.52 -8.89
C ALA A 15 4.70 -14.12 -7.86
N ARG A 16 6.01 -13.91 -8.03
CA ARG A 16 7.03 -14.32 -7.06
C ARG A 16 6.87 -13.61 -5.72
N LEU A 17 6.60 -12.30 -5.75
CA LEU A 17 6.32 -11.52 -4.53
C LEU A 17 5.02 -11.97 -3.84
N ALA A 18 3.96 -12.26 -4.61
CA ALA A 18 2.72 -12.79 -4.05
C ALA A 18 2.92 -14.15 -3.39
N SER A 19 3.68 -15.05 -4.04
CA SER A 19 4.04 -16.34 -3.46
C SER A 19 4.89 -16.19 -2.20
N LEU A 20 5.84 -15.26 -2.17
CA LEU A 20 6.62 -14.98 -0.96
C LEU A 20 5.71 -14.57 0.20
N LEU A 21 4.82 -13.62 -0.02
CA LEU A 21 3.95 -13.11 1.04
C LEU A 21 2.95 -14.16 1.51
N ASP A 22 2.42 -14.97 0.60
CA ASP A 22 1.56 -16.10 0.95
C ASP A 22 2.30 -17.12 1.84
N SER A 23 3.54 -17.46 1.49
CA SER A 23 4.41 -18.31 2.32
C SER A 23 4.66 -17.71 3.70
N LEU A 24 4.95 -16.42 3.78
CA LEU A 24 5.19 -15.72 5.04
C LEU A 24 3.94 -15.66 5.94
N PHE A 25 2.76 -15.43 5.36
CA PHE A 25 1.52 -15.32 6.14
C PHE A 25 0.99 -16.65 6.65
N HIS A 26 1.10 -17.69 5.83
CA HIS A 26 0.59 -19.01 6.18
C HIS A 26 1.66 -19.92 6.80
N SER A 27 2.83 -19.35 7.14
CA SER A 27 3.99 -20.08 7.66
C SER A 27 4.37 -21.29 6.80
N GLN A 28 4.21 -21.16 5.48
CA GLN A 28 4.55 -22.19 4.52
C GLN A 28 6.00 -22.03 4.05
N PRO A 29 6.66 -23.12 3.61
CA PRO A 29 7.99 -23.03 3.04
C PRO A 29 8.02 -22.10 1.83
N ILE A 30 9.02 -21.22 1.77
CA ILE A 30 9.30 -20.41 0.57
C ILE A 30 9.86 -21.33 -0.51
N THR A 31 9.24 -21.30 -1.69
CA THR A 31 9.64 -22.13 -2.82
C THR A 31 11.09 -21.84 -3.26
N PRO A 32 11.83 -22.83 -3.78
CA PRO A 32 13.21 -22.63 -4.21
C PRO A 32 13.39 -21.51 -5.25
N ASP A 33 12.48 -21.39 -6.22
CA ASP A 33 12.51 -20.34 -7.25
C ASP A 33 12.38 -18.93 -6.64
N VAL A 34 11.42 -18.75 -5.72
CA VAL A 34 11.22 -17.46 -5.02
C VAL A 34 12.42 -17.13 -4.13
N ARG A 35 12.98 -18.13 -3.47
CA ARG A 35 14.17 -17.97 -2.63
C ARG A 35 15.39 -17.56 -3.45
N GLU A 36 15.67 -18.24 -4.55
CA GLU A 36 16.79 -17.95 -5.43
C GLU A 36 16.67 -16.55 -6.04
N TRP A 37 15.46 -16.21 -6.51
CA TRP A 37 15.13 -14.88 -7.00
C TRP A 37 15.43 -13.79 -5.98
N LEU A 38 14.93 -13.93 -4.75
CA LEU A 38 15.18 -12.98 -3.67
C LEU A 38 16.67 -12.82 -3.41
N ILE A 39 17.38 -13.93 -3.19
CA ILE A 39 18.82 -13.89 -2.89
C ILE A 39 19.58 -13.16 -4.00
N LYS A 40 19.33 -13.50 -5.27
CA LYS A 40 19.96 -12.85 -6.43
C LYS A 40 19.67 -11.35 -6.45
N SER A 41 18.41 -10.95 -6.26
CA SER A 41 18.01 -9.54 -6.26
C SER A 41 18.65 -8.75 -5.10
N PHE A 42 18.71 -9.32 -3.89
CA PHE A 42 19.33 -8.67 -2.73
C PHE A 42 20.84 -8.56 -2.88
N LEU A 43 21.53 -9.62 -3.33
CA LEU A 43 22.96 -9.56 -3.61
C LEU A 43 23.28 -8.51 -4.69
N HIS A 44 22.44 -8.42 -5.72
CA HIS A 44 22.60 -7.44 -6.78
C HIS A 44 22.39 -5.99 -6.27
N TYR A 45 21.41 -5.76 -5.39
CA TYR A 45 21.18 -4.48 -4.71
C TYR A 45 22.37 -4.07 -3.83
N LEU A 46 22.87 -5.01 -3.02
CA LEU A 46 24.02 -4.78 -2.13
C LEU A 46 25.31 -4.50 -2.89
N HIS A 47 25.53 -5.18 -4.02
CA HIS A 47 26.68 -4.93 -4.90
C HIS A 47 26.72 -3.48 -5.41
N HIS A 48 25.56 -2.87 -5.63
CA HIS A 48 25.43 -1.47 -6.06
C HIS A 48 25.34 -0.49 -4.88
N GLY A 49 25.69 -0.91 -3.66
CA GLY A 49 25.73 -0.04 -2.48
C GLY A 49 24.38 0.58 -2.09
N GLY A 50 23.27 0.04 -2.60
CA GLY A 50 21.94 0.61 -2.39
C GLY A 50 21.67 1.94 -3.12
N GLU A 51 22.45 2.28 -4.14
CA GLU A 51 22.31 3.51 -4.95
C GLU A 51 20.93 3.60 -5.63
N TYR A 52 20.35 2.46 -6.03
CA TYR A 52 19.04 2.37 -6.67
C TYR A 52 18.02 1.68 -5.76
N PRO A 53 16.72 2.00 -5.87
CA PRO A 53 15.71 1.34 -5.05
C PRO A 53 15.65 -0.17 -5.31
N LEU A 54 15.37 -0.95 -4.26
CA LEU A 54 15.33 -2.42 -4.31
C LEU A 54 14.30 -2.95 -5.33
N ASP A 55 13.24 -2.20 -5.62
CA ASP A 55 12.22 -2.57 -6.61
C ASP A 55 12.80 -2.73 -8.02
N ARG A 56 13.87 -2.02 -8.37
CA ARG A 56 14.62 -2.20 -9.62
C ARG A 56 15.23 -3.58 -9.70
N PHE A 57 15.89 -4.03 -8.63
CA PHE A 57 16.59 -5.31 -8.58
C PHE A 57 15.64 -6.50 -8.40
N LEU A 58 14.49 -6.28 -7.77
CA LEU A 58 13.40 -7.24 -7.73
C LEU A 58 12.61 -7.29 -9.05
N CYS A 59 12.95 -6.48 -10.06
CA CYS A 59 12.20 -6.34 -11.31
C CYS A 59 10.71 -5.98 -11.08
N LEU A 60 10.43 -5.21 -10.02
CA LEU A 60 9.12 -4.69 -9.65
C LEU A 60 8.93 -3.24 -10.11
N ALA A 61 10.03 -2.55 -10.43
CA ALA A 61 10.00 -1.31 -11.19
C ALA A 61 9.63 -1.64 -12.64
N PRO A 62 8.65 -0.95 -13.23
CA PRO A 62 8.29 -1.22 -14.60
C PRO A 62 9.38 -0.75 -15.56
N ILE A 63 9.48 -1.45 -16.69
CA ILE A 63 10.51 -1.27 -17.71
C ILE A 63 10.26 0.02 -18.53
N ASP A 64 9.01 0.48 -18.58
CA ASP A 64 8.58 1.60 -19.42
C ASP A 64 8.58 2.94 -18.66
N ALA A 65 9.18 3.97 -19.26
CA ALA A 65 9.08 5.34 -18.77
C ALA A 65 7.59 5.76 -18.64
N GLY A 66 7.21 6.23 -17.44
CA GLY A 66 5.85 6.71 -17.14
C GLY A 66 4.95 5.74 -16.38
N THR A 67 5.39 4.50 -16.16
CA THR A 67 4.65 3.55 -15.32
C THR A 67 5.12 3.63 -13.86
N THR A 68 4.18 3.62 -12.92
CA THR A 68 4.48 3.77 -11.48
C THR A 68 5.06 2.46 -10.91
N SER A 69 6.15 2.57 -10.15
CA SER A 69 6.77 1.42 -9.49
C SER A 69 5.78 0.68 -8.59
N LEU A 70 5.97 -0.63 -8.37
CA LEU A 70 5.12 -1.38 -7.45
C LEU A 70 5.12 -0.76 -6.05
N SER A 71 6.28 -0.32 -5.55
CA SER A 71 6.40 0.39 -4.26
C SER A 71 5.48 1.62 -4.21
N THR A 72 5.48 2.44 -5.28
CA THR A 72 4.59 3.60 -5.42
C THR A 72 3.12 3.19 -5.44
N ARG A 73 2.77 2.15 -6.20
CA ARG A 73 1.39 1.64 -6.29
C ARG A 73 0.89 1.09 -4.96
N LEU A 74 1.72 0.33 -4.24
CA LEU A 74 1.40 -0.19 -2.91
C LEU A 74 1.27 0.95 -1.89
N GLY A 75 2.16 1.94 -1.92
CA GLY A 75 2.08 3.14 -1.10
C GLY A 75 0.79 3.93 -1.34
N LEU A 76 0.43 4.15 -2.61
CA LEU A 76 -0.82 4.79 -3.01
C LEU A 76 -2.04 4.03 -2.50
N LEU A 77 -2.06 2.69 -2.63
CA LEU A 77 -3.17 1.87 -2.16
C LEU A 77 -3.26 1.87 -0.63
N LYS A 78 -2.15 1.69 0.10
CA LYS A 78 -2.13 1.75 1.57
C LYS A 78 -2.62 3.11 2.06
N ARG A 79 -2.14 4.20 1.46
CA ARG A 79 -2.62 5.56 1.73
C ARG A 79 -4.13 5.66 1.53
N ASN A 80 -4.62 5.17 0.40
CA ASN A 80 -6.03 5.22 0.03
C ASN A 80 -6.91 4.47 1.04
N LEU A 81 -6.49 3.28 1.48
CA LEU A 81 -7.20 2.49 2.48
C LEU A 81 -7.30 3.24 3.82
N HIS A 82 -6.20 3.82 4.29
CA HIS A 82 -6.21 4.61 5.53
C HIS A 82 -7.06 5.88 5.39
N LEU A 83 -7.02 6.58 4.26
CA LEU A 83 -7.88 7.73 4.02
C LEU A 83 -9.37 7.34 3.98
N ALA A 84 -9.71 6.19 3.41
CA ALA A 84 -11.08 5.68 3.43
C ALA A 84 -11.55 5.30 4.84
N ALA A 85 -10.66 4.73 5.67
CA ALA A 85 -10.95 4.45 7.07
C ALA A 85 -11.16 5.76 7.86
N ALA A 86 -10.28 6.75 7.68
CA ALA A 86 -10.43 8.07 8.27
C ALA A 86 -11.75 8.77 7.87
N LEU A 87 -12.18 8.65 6.62
CA LEU A 87 -13.47 9.18 6.16
C LEU A 87 -14.67 8.48 6.81
N ARG A 88 -14.54 7.20 7.16
CA ARG A 88 -15.58 6.46 7.89
C ARG A 88 -15.66 6.88 9.36
N SER A 89 -14.54 7.20 9.99
CA SER A 89 -14.50 7.56 11.42
C SER A 89 -14.58 9.06 11.72
N ILE A 90 -14.45 9.95 10.73
CA ILE A 90 -14.49 11.43 10.94
C ILE A 90 -15.88 11.96 11.33
N ALA A 91 -16.96 11.23 11.04
CA ALA A 91 -18.32 11.64 11.33
C ALA A 91 -19.00 10.62 12.26
N LEU A 92 -19.46 11.10 13.42
CA LEU A 92 -20.23 10.32 14.39
C LEU A 92 -21.68 10.07 13.97
N ASP A 93 -22.18 10.88 13.03
CA ASP A 93 -23.55 10.81 12.53
C ASP A 93 -23.58 10.12 11.16
N GLU A 94 -24.39 9.06 11.06
CA GLU A 94 -24.60 8.29 9.83
C GLU A 94 -25.32 9.10 8.75
N SER A 95 -26.04 10.17 9.12
CA SER A 95 -26.74 11.06 8.17
C SER A 95 -25.80 11.85 7.25
N VAL A 96 -24.50 11.90 7.57
CA VAL A 96 -23.52 12.68 6.81
C VAL A 96 -23.11 11.93 5.54
N THR A 97 -23.42 12.55 4.41
CA THR A 97 -23.07 12.04 3.07
C THR A 97 -21.55 11.84 2.90
N GLY A 98 -21.15 10.96 1.98
CA GLY A 98 -19.74 10.73 1.65
C GLY A 98 -19.00 12.01 1.26
N TRP A 99 -19.68 12.92 0.55
CA TRP A 99 -19.15 14.25 0.25
C TRP A 99 -18.95 15.12 1.50
N GLY A 100 -19.92 15.13 2.42
CA GLY A 100 -19.80 15.85 3.69
C GLY A 100 -18.63 15.35 4.54
N ARG A 101 -18.39 14.03 4.56
CA ARG A 101 -17.21 13.42 5.21
C ARG A 101 -15.90 13.90 4.56
N CYS A 102 -15.86 13.99 3.23
CA CYS A 102 -14.70 14.52 2.50
C CYS A 102 -14.42 15.99 2.83
N GLN A 103 -15.45 16.83 2.92
CA GLN A 103 -15.30 18.24 3.31
C GLN A 103 -14.74 18.39 4.73
N ARG A 104 -15.28 17.63 5.69
CA ARG A 104 -14.80 17.63 7.09
C ARG A 104 -13.34 17.19 7.18
N LEU A 105 -13.01 16.03 6.59
CA LEU A 105 -11.65 15.51 6.64
C LEU A 105 -10.65 16.45 5.94
N ALA A 106 -11.01 17.08 4.82
CA ALA A 106 -10.13 18.06 4.16
C ALA A 106 -9.77 19.25 5.07
N GLY A 107 -10.72 19.72 5.89
CA GLY A 107 -10.48 20.76 6.88
C GLY A 107 -9.51 20.31 7.97
N GLU A 108 -9.66 19.06 8.43
CA GLU A 108 -8.82 18.49 9.47
C GLU A 108 -7.41 18.11 9.00
N ILE A 109 -7.25 17.65 7.75
CA ILE A 109 -5.92 17.33 7.17
C ILE A 109 -4.97 18.52 7.26
N LYS A 110 -5.45 19.72 6.93
CA LYS A 110 -4.62 20.94 6.99
C LYS A 110 -4.16 21.24 8.43
N LYS A 111 -5.05 21.05 9.42
CA LYS A 111 -4.74 21.24 10.83
C LYS A 111 -3.75 20.19 11.33
N PHE A 112 -4.00 18.93 10.98
CA PHE A 112 -3.18 17.79 11.34
C PHE A 112 -1.74 17.97 10.81
N GLU A 113 -1.60 18.31 9.53
CA GLU A 113 -0.29 18.51 8.91
C GLU A 113 0.49 19.69 9.52
N GLY A 114 -0.21 20.79 9.80
CA GLY A 114 0.39 21.98 10.37
C GLY A 114 0.87 21.80 11.81
N ARG A 115 0.18 20.98 12.60
CA ARG A 115 0.39 20.89 14.06
C ARG A 115 0.93 19.54 14.51
N LEU A 116 0.28 18.44 14.11
CA LEU A 116 0.57 17.10 14.64
C LEU A 116 1.66 16.41 13.83
N TRP A 117 1.60 16.44 12.50
CA TRP A 117 2.53 15.68 11.68
C TRP A 117 4.00 16.07 11.94
N LYS A 118 4.29 17.36 12.07
CA LYS A 118 5.65 17.85 12.36
C LYS A 118 6.22 17.31 13.67
N LEU A 119 5.37 17.14 14.68
CA LEU A 119 5.75 16.70 16.03
C LEU A 119 5.89 15.17 16.11
N TYR A 120 4.98 14.45 15.47
CA TYR A 120 4.80 13.02 15.70
C TYR A 120 5.30 12.12 14.55
N ARG A 121 5.76 12.67 13.42
CA ARG A 121 6.19 11.87 12.24
C ARG A 121 7.26 10.81 12.49
N GLN A 122 8.04 10.95 13.57
CA GLN A 122 9.09 10.00 13.94
C GLN A 122 8.56 8.84 14.78
N LEU A 123 7.31 8.89 15.24
CA LEU A 123 6.73 7.78 15.95
C LEU A 123 6.44 6.60 15.00
N PRO A 124 6.66 5.36 15.46
CA PRO A 124 6.36 4.18 14.66
C PRO A 124 4.85 3.96 14.49
N GLU A 125 4.04 4.35 15.49
CA GLU A 125 2.59 4.21 15.50
C GLU A 125 1.93 5.49 16.07
N PRO A 126 0.67 5.79 15.71
CA PRO A 126 -0.05 6.93 16.27
C PRO A 126 -0.36 6.69 17.76
N PRO A 127 -0.43 7.74 18.59
CA PRO A 127 -0.90 7.63 19.96
C PRO A 127 -2.33 7.03 20.05
N ASN A 128 -2.51 6.04 20.92
CA ASN A 128 -3.78 5.31 21.08
C ASN A 128 -4.95 6.17 21.58
N ASN A 129 -4.66 7.30 22.22
CA ASN A 129 -5.67 8.23 22.73
C ASN A 129 -6.19 9.21 21.67
N TRP A 130 -5.65 9.17 20.45
CA TRP A 130 -6.15 10.00 19.35
C TRP A 130 -7.48 9.46 18.82
N PRO A 131 -8.37 10.33 18.34
CA PRO A 131 -9.52 9.92 17.54
C PRO A 131 -9.10 8.99 16.40
N GLU A 132 -9.90 7.97 16.11
CA GLU A 132 -9.61 6.96 15.08
C GLU A 132 -9.22 7.58 13.74
N TRP A 133 -9.93 8.62 13.30
CA TRP A 133 -9.63 9.31 12.05
C TRP A 133 -8.24 9.94 12.02
N GLN A 134 -7.71 10.39 13.18
CA GLN A 134 -6.34 10.91 13.29
C GLN A 134 -5.31 9.79 13.24
N GLN A 135 -5.61 8.65 13.87
CA GLN A 135 -4.73 7.48 13.82
C GLN A 135 -4.59 6.97 12.38
N ASP A 136 -5.71 6.84 11.66
CA ASP A 136 -5.68 6.45 10.26
C ASP A 136 -5.03 7.52 9.37
N LEU A 137 -5.30 8.80 9.61
CA LEU A 137 -4.62 9.86 8.88
C LEU A 137 -3.10 9.83 9.10
N PHE A 138 -2.64 9.57 10.33
CA PHE A 138 -1.22 9.40 10.64
C PHE A 138 -0.61 8.26 9.83
N ARG A 139 -1.25 7.09 9.81
CA ARG A 139 -0.80 5.93 9.01
C ARG A 139 -0.81 6.21 7.51
N ALA A 140 -1.74 7.04 7.03
CA ALA A 140 -1.73 7.52 5.65
C ALA A 140 -0.49 8.38 5.36
N TYR A 141 -0.13 9.30 6.26
CA TYR A 141 1.08 10.13 6.13
C TYR A 141 2.38 9.31 6.17
N GLN A 142 2.44 8.26 7.01
CA GLN A 142 3.61 7.36 7.10
C GLN A 142 3.91 6.61 5.80
N THR A 143 2.97 6.53 4.86
CA THR A 143 3.24 5.94 3.54
C THR A 143 4.23 6.76 2.70
N GLY A 144 4.52 8.01 3.10
CA GLY A 144 5.36 8.94 2.33
C GLY A 144 4.70 9.47 1.05
N VAL A 145 3.50 8.99 0.72
CA VAL A 145 2.75 9.43 -0.45
C VAL A 145 1.96 10.70 -0.13
N ARG A 146 1.98 11.67 -1.06
CA ARG A 146 1.27 12.94 -0.91
C ARG A 146 -0.20 12.73 -0.55
N ILE A 147 -0.66 13.42 0.49
CA ILE A 147 -2.04 13.41 0.97
C ILE A 147 -2.84 14.48 0.23
N PRO A 148 -4.02 14.16 -0.35
CA PRO A 148 -4.89 15.17 -0.92
C PRO A 148 -5.45 16.08 0.17
N ARG A 149 -5.35 17.39 -0.05
CA ARG A 149 -5.79 18.42 0.92
C ARG A 149 -7.15 19.03 0.57
N THR A 150 -7.83 18.50 -0.46
CA THR A 150 -9.11 19.02 -0.96
C THR A 150 -10.18 17.94 -0.90
N ALA A 151 -11.43 18.35 -0.68
CA ALA A 151 -12.57 17.44 -0.66
C ALA A 151 -12.71 16.65 -1.98
N HIS A 152 -12.49 17.31 -3.12
CA HIS A 152 -12.49 16.64 -4.43
C HIS A 152 -11.41 15.56 -4.55
N GLY A 153 -10.19 15.81 -4.06
CA GLY A 153 -9.11 14.82 -4.09
C GLY A 153 -9.44 13.60 -3.23
N LEU A 154 -10.07 13.81 -2.07
CA LEU A 154 -10.55 12.73 -1.20
C LEU A 154 -11.69 11.95 -1.87
N TYR A 155 -12.66 12.65 -2.46
CA TYR A 155 -13.79 12.03 -3.14
C TYR A 155 -13.36 11.16 -4.33
N ALA A 156 -12.36 11.61 -5.10
CA ALA A 156 -11.77 10.83 -6.17
C ALA A 156 -11.14 9.52 -5.67
N ILE A 157 -10.49 9.54 -4.50
CA ILE A 157 -9.92 8.33 -3.88
C ILE A 157 -11.01 7.34 -3.48
N VAL A 158 -12.10 7.82 -2.85
CA VAL A 158 -13.21 6.95 -2.43
C VAL A 158 -13.80 6.23 -3.65
N ASN A 159 -14.13 6.96 -4.70
CA ASN A 159 -14.69 6.38 -5.92
C ASN A 159 -13.72 5.40 -6.61
N GLN A 160 -12.40 5.64 -6.52
CA GLN A 160 -11.41 4.70 -7.02
C GLN A 160 -11.38 3.40 -6.22
N ILE A 161 -11.52 3.45 -4.90
CA ILE A 161 -11.54 2.25 -4.05
C ILE A 161 -12.82 1.45 -4.32
N ASP A 162 -13.96 2.12 -4.44
CA ASP A 162 -15.26 1.48 -4.66
C ASP A 162 -15.36 0.85 -6.06
N GLY A 163 -14.67 1.42 -7.05
CA GLY A 163 -14.63 0.93 -8.44
C GLY A 163 -13.55 -0.12 -8.74
N VAL A 164 -12.53 -0.28 -7.88
CA VAL A 164 -11.48 -1.28 -8.10
C VAL A 164 -11.96 -2.65 -7.63
N SER A 165 -12.34 -3.49 -8.60
CA SER A 165 -12.54 -4.93 -8.38
C SER A 165 -11.31 -5.54 -7.72
N PHE A 166 -11.49 -6.18 -6.56
CA PHE A 166 -10.48 -6.83 -5.71
C PHE A 166 -9.74 -8.02 -6.37
N ASN A 167 -9.82 -8.17 -7.69
CA ASN A 167 -9.32 -9.31 -8.45
C ASN A 167 -7.85 -9.20 -8.87
N ALA A 168 -7.22 -8.02 -8.75
CA ALA A 168 -5.80 -7.90 -9.03
C ALA A 168 -4.96 -8.57 -7.92
N PRO A 169 -3.96 -9.42 -8.25
CA PRO A 169 -3.12 -10.13 -7.26
C PRO A 169 -2.48 -9.21 -6.22
N GLY A 170 -2.10 -7.99 -6.61
CA GLY A 170 -1.55 -6.98 -5.69
C GLY A 170 -2.55 -6.42 -4.67
N VAL A 171 -3.85 -6.43 -4.97
CA VAL A 171 -4.90 -5.99 -4.05
C VAL A 171 -5.20 -7.09 -3.02
N LYS A 172 -5.20 -8.37 -3.43
CA LYS A 172 -5.30 -9.51 -2.50
C LYS A 172 -4.14 -9.53 -1.51
N LEU A 173 -2.93 -9.35 -2.03
CA LEU A 173 -1.68 -9.27 -1.27
C LEU A 173 -1.71 -8.16 -0.21
N LEU A 174 -2.27 -6.99 -0.53
CA LEU A 174 -2.42 -5.90 0.44
C LEU A 174 -3.61 -6.07 1.40
N ALA A 175 -4.73 -6.64 0.95
CA ALA A 175 -5.85 -6.97 1.83
C ALA A 175 -5.46 -7.99 2.91
N SER A 176 -4.50 -8.89 2.61
CA SER A 176 -3.89 -9.79 3.59
C SER A 176 -2.95 -9.04 4.54
N LEU A 177 -2.13 -8.11 4.04
CA LEU A 177 -1.23 -7.27 4.85
C LEU A 177 -1.98 -6.36 5.84
N THR A 178 -3.10 -5.74 5.44
CA THR A 178 -3.84 -4.80 6.30
C THR A 178 -4.66 -5.48 7.39
N ARG A 179 -5.14 -6.73 7.17
CA ARG A 179 -5.81 -7.54 8.20
C ARG A 179 -4.88 -8.03 9.30
N LEU A 180 -3.56 -7.99 9.08
CA LEU A 180 -2.56 -8.40 10.06
C LEU A 180 -2.11 -7.26 10.98
N GLN A 181 -2.37 -6.00 10.61
CA GLN A 181 -2.13 -4.85 11.48
C GLN A 181 -3.26 -4.61 12.49
N SER A 182 -4.32 -5.43 12.48
CA SER A 182 -5.49 -5.33 13.38
C SER A 182 -5.51 -6.43 14.45
N LYS A 183 -4.35 -6.88 14.94
CA LYS A 183 -4.22 -7.77 16.10
C LYS A 183 -3.25 -7.19 17.11
#